data_AF-A0A5C3LYW1-F1
#
_entry.id   AF-A0A5C3LYW1-F1
#
_cell.length_a   1.000
_cell.length_b   1.000
_cell.length_c   1.000
_cell.angle_alpha   90.00
_cell.angle_beta   90.00
_cell.angle_gamma   90.00
#
_symmetry.space_group_name_H-M   'P 1'
#
loop_
_entity.id
_entity.type
_entity.pdbx_description
1 polymer ?
#
loop_
_entity_poly.entity_id
_entity_poly.type
_entity_poly.pdbx_seq_one_letter_code
_entity_poly.pdbx_strand_id
1 'polypeptide(L)'
;MWSNQASALVSLVSWLFASKILPETPMSCLAASRTLEQLVSCLDTFTVPHNYYNHVTYELAQPNALQREAWVETVSLLLSVDGNCSTVVLPDALQGLYTVAVFQEDFNSYCVLVEHSLGCGFKYYKGWGFMVVPSTRSAISRSIHLSAPHPKYDLGTVEQAATLFKSTGAHSLLVAGRIRTAFLQSSDCVVPSGKGQYYKTDPAHNNLEPFVDASLAIHAWQSAHGGCPSSTCAYIQIHGKGTRLIRIVGNSTSSQEWYTSPVDHPIKRLKTELQLAFPMWNVSLPSDSPCILTATKNVIGRYVNGVPLSDVCTTSARSRSAKGEFVHIEQASVSRNAGSYDAWGRALRETFETSCVKGMQADPKTQMSLIAVTIPVFLSAYPVTCSISV
;
A
#
# COMPACT_ATOMS: atom_id res chain seq x y z
N MET A 1 48.88 38.91 -1.67
CA MET A 1 48.23 37.85 -0.86
C MET A 1 47.14 38.54 -0.04
N TRP A 2 45.97 37.93 0.18
CA TRP A 2 44.72 38.51 0.76
C TRP A 2 43.66 38.90 -0.29
N SER A 3 43.04 37.91 -0.95
CA SER A 3 41.84 38.16 -1.78
C SER A 3 40.95 36.92 -1.99
N ASN A 4 41.03 35.85 -1.19
CA ASN A 4 40.30 34.60 -1.48
C ASN A 4 39.54 33.96 -0.28
N GLN A 5 39.22 34.71 0.79
CA GLN A 5 38.49 34.13 1.94
C GLN A 5 37.05 34.65 2.14
N ALA A 6 36.57 35.63 1.38
CA ALA A 6 35.23 36.20 1.57
C ALA A 6 34.09 35.39 0.93
N SER A 7 34.35 34.59 -0.11
CA SER A 7 33.29 33.84 -0.83
C SER A 7 32.91 32.50 -0.19
N ALA A 8 33.68 32.00 0.78
CA ALA A 8 33.38 30.73 1.46
C ALA A 8 32.38 30.90 2.62
N LEU A 9 32.28 32.09 3.22
CA LEU A 9 31.38 32.33 4.36
C LEU A 9 29.91 32.60 3.95
N VAL A 10 29.66 33.15 2.76
CA VAL A 10 28.28 33.46 2.30
C VAL A 10 27.51 32.20 1.89
N SER A 11 28.21 31.16 1.41
CA SER A 11 27.57 29.86 1.09
C SER A 11 27.22 29.02 2.33
N LEU A 12 27.88 29.23 3.48
CA LEU A 12 27.58 28.44 4.69
C LEU A 12 26.33 28.94 5.42
N VAL A 13 26.01 30.24 5.34
CA VAL A 13 24.83 30.83 6.01
C VAL A 13 23.54 30.53 5.25
N SER A 14 23.59 30.40 3.92
CA SER A 14 22.40 30.10 3.10
C SER A 14 21.87 28.67 3.29
N TRP A 15 22.67 27.75 3.83
CA TRP A 15 22.25 26.38 4.17
C TRP A 15 21.60 26.25 5.55
N LEU A 16 21.82 27.20 6.47
CA LEU A 16 21.28 27.15 7.83
C LEU A 16 19.86 27.73 7.94
N PHE A 17 19.38 28.45 6.92
CA PHE A 17 18.05 29.09 6.91
C PHE A 17 17.13 28.61 5.78
N ALA A 18 17.44 27.49 5.13
CA ALA A 18 16.40 26.72 4.44
C ALA A 18 15.51 26.06 5.50
N SER A 19 14.72 26.89 6.22
CA SER A 19 13.58 26.42 6.98
C SER A 19 12.78 25.56 6.02
N LYS A 20 12.80 24.24 6.23
CA LYS A 20 11.89 23.34 5.52
C LYS A 20 10.51 23.82 5.90
N ILE A 21 9.89 24.60 5.02
CA ILE A 21 8.50 25.03 5.16
C ILE A 21 7.73 23.72 5.20
N LEU A 22 7.25 23.37 6.40
CA LEU A 22 6.44 22.18 6.55
C LEU A 22 5.15 22.42 5.76
N PRO A 23 4.64 21.40 5.07
CA PRO A 23 3.40 21.54 4.33
C PRO A 23 2.29 21.92 5.32
N GLU A 24 1.62 23.03 5.04
CA GLU A 24 0.53 23.51 5.89
C GLU A 24 -0.76 22.71 5.71
N THR A 25 -0.91 22.00 4.58
CA THR A 25 -2.09 21.20 4.25
C THR A 25 -1.72 19.89 3.54
N PRO A 26 -2.58 18.86 3.56
CA PRO A 26 -2.36 17.64 2.78
C PRO A 26 -2.23 17.95 1.27
N MET A 27 -2.90 18.99 0.79
CA MET A 27 -2.81 19.43 -0.60
C MET A 27 -1.46 20.03 -0.95
N SER A 28 -0.78 20.72 -0.02
CA SER A 28 0.56 21.23 -0.30
C SER A 28 1.60 20.10 -0.42
N CYS A 29 1.34 18.90 0.12
CA CYS A 29 2.18 17.72 -0.13
C CYS A 29 2.24 17.34 -1.61
N LEU A 30 1.13 17.45 -2.34
CA LEU A 30 1.07 17.14 -3.77
C LEU A 30 1.99 18.06 -4.58
N ALA A 31 2.10 19.33 -4.19
CA ALA A 31 2.96 20.32 -4.84
C ALA A 31 4.44 20.25 -4.37
N ALA A 32 4.66 19.91 -3.10
CA ALA A 32 5.99 19.90 -2.49
C ALA A 32 6.80 18.63 -2.79
N SER A 33 6.11 17.52 -3.06
CA SER A 33 6.75 16.22 -3.24
C SER A 33 7.20 16.01 -4.68
N ARG A 34 8.34 15.32 -4.86
CA ARG A 34 8.88 14.96 -6.17
C ARG A 34 8.74 13.48 -6.49
N THR A 35 8.67 12.65 -5.46
CA THR A 35 8.47 11.19 -5.60
C THR A 35 7.24 10.75 -4.82
N LEU A 36 6.68 9.59 -5.18
CA LEU A 36 5.54 9.04 -4.45
C LEU A 36 5.88 8.76 -2.97
N GLU A 37 7.09 8.30 -2.68
CA GLU A 37 7.57 8.10 -1.30
C GLU A 37 7.57 9.41 -0.50
N GLN A 38 8.01 10.51 -1.11
CA GLN A 38 7.97 11.83 -0.47
C GLN A 38 6.54 12.28 -0.24
N LEU A 39 5.64 12.04 -1.21
CA LEU A 39 4.23 12.35 -1.07
C LEU A 39 3.60 11.60 0.10
N VAL A 40 3.75 10.27 0.16
CA VAL A 40 3.13 9.49 1.24
C VAL A 40 3.74 9.81 2.61
N SER A 41 5.04 10.08 2.68
CA SER A 41 5.70 10.49 3.93
C SER A 41 5.20 11.86 4.38
N CYS A 42 5.00 12.79 3.43
CA CYS A 42 4.38 14.08 3.68
C CYS A 42 2.93 13.95 4.19
N LEU A 43 2.12 13.13 3.52
CA LEU A 43 0.74 12.86 3.92
C LEU A 43 0.65 12.16 5.29
N ASP A 44 1.62 11.31 5.63
CA ASP A 44 1.67 10.68 6.94
C ASP A 44 1.87 11.71 8.06
N THR A 45 2.48 12.87 7.80
CA THR A 45 2.62 13.93 8.84
C THR A 45 1.27 14.40 9.40
N PHE A 46 0.19 14.29 8.62
CA PHE A 46 -1.19 14.66 8.99
C PHE A 46 -1.95 13.54 9.71
N THR A 47 -1.42 12.31 9.76
CA THR A 47 -2.02 11.16 10.46
C THR A 47 -2.38 11.53 11.91
N VAL A 48 -3.63 11.26 12.29
CA VAL A 48 -4.17 11.56 13.61
C VAL A 48 -3.42 10.78 14.69
N PRO A 49 -2.85 11.47 15.70
CA PRO A 49 -1.91 10.87 16.66
C PRO A 49 -2.59 10.13 17.80
N HIS A 50 -1.77 9.62 18.72
CA HIS A 50 -2.19 8.90 19.92
C HIS A 50 -3.11 9.74 20.81
N ASN A 51 -4.17 9.11 21.33
CA ASN A 51 -5.09 9.72 22.29
C ASN A 51 -5.63 11.10 21.84
N TYR A 52 -5.89 11.24 20.54
CA TYR A 52 -6.39 12.48 19.96
C TYR A 52 -7.90 12.62 20.15
N TYR A 53 -8.63 11.52 19.99
CA TYR A 53 -10.08 11.51 20.10
C TYR A 53 -10.52 11.27 21.54
N ASN A 54 -11.55 12.01 21.94
CA ASN A 54 -12.46 11.60 23.01
C ASN A 54 -13.71 10.97 22.38
N HIS A 55 -14.69 10.58 23.20
CA HIS A 55 -15.92 9.99 22.69
C HIS A 55 -16.63 10.88 21.67
N VAL A 56 -16.81 12.16 21.97
CA VAL A 56 -17.53 13.10 21.10
C VAL A 56 -16.80 13.31 19.77
N THR A 57 -15.48 13.54 19.82
CA THR A 57 -14.72 13.78 18.58
C THR A 57 -14.50 12.51 17.77
N TYR A 58 -14.46 11.33 18.40
CA TYR A 58 -14.47 10.05 17.70
C TYR A 58 -15.77 9.84 16.92
N GLU A 59 -16.92 10.03 17.56
CA GLU A 59 -18.23 9.86 16.89
C GLU A 59 -18.39 10.84 15.71
N LEU A 60 -17.95 12.09 15.88
CA LEU A 60 -17.93 13.07 14.78
C LEU A 60 -16.95 12.68 13.66
N ALA A 61 -15.86 12.00 13.98
CA ALA A 61 -14.87 11.53 13.01
C ALA A 61 -15.29 10.23 12.31
N GLN A 62 -16.32 9.51 12.77
CA GLN A 62 -16.85 8.36 12.04
C GLN A 62 -17.69 8.80 10.84
N PRO A 63 -17.64 8.08 9.71
CA PRO A 63 -18.54 8.36 8.60
C PRO A 63 -19.97 7.95 8.97
N ASN A 64 -20.93 8.82 8.65
CA ASN A 64 -22.34 8.45 8.63
C ASN A 64 -22.66 7.53 7.42
N ALA A 65 -23.91 7.07 7.30
CA ALA A 65 -24.31 6.14 6.24
C ALA A 65 -24.03 6.67 4.82
N LEU A 66 -24.41 7.93 4.52
CA LEU A 66 -24.18 8.55 3.22
C LEU A 66 -22.68 8.71 2.92
N GLN A 67 -21.88 9.03 3.94
CA GLN A 67 -20.43 9.13 3.81
C GLN A 67 -19.76 7.78 3.56
N ARG A 68 -20.22 6.70 4.21
CA ARG A 68 -19.72 5.34 3.95
C ARG A 68 -20.03 4.89 2.52
N GLU A 69 -21.26 5.11 2.07
CA GLU A 69 -21.67 4.81 0.69
C GLU A 69 -20.80 5.56 -0.32
N ALA A 70 -20.68 6.88 -0.15
CA ALA A 70 -19.86 7.72 -1.01
C ALA A 70 -18.36 7.34 -0.98
N TRP A 71 -17.85 6.92 0.19
CA TRP A 71 -16.47 6.45 0.35
C TRP A 71 -16.22 5.15 -0.42
N VAL A 72 -17.11 4.17 -0.29
CA VAL A 72 -17.05 2.91 -1.04
C VAL A 72 -17.15 3.16 -2.55
N GLU A 73 -18.10 3.99 -2.98
CA GLU A 73 -18.28 4.35 -4.40
C GLU A 73 -17.01 5.00 -4.97
N THR A 74 -16.47 6.01 -4.28
CA THR A 74 -15.27 6.73 -4.72
C THR A 74 -14.06 5.79 -4.83
N VAL A 75 -13.87 4.88 -3.86
CA VAL A 75 -12.80 3.88 -3.90
C VAL A 75 -12.94 2.96 -5.12
N SER A 76 -14.15 2.49 -5.44
CA SER A 76 -14.39 1.68 -6.63
C SER A 76 -14.19 2.45 -7.94
N LEU A 77 -14.56 3.73 -7.99
CA LEU A 77 -14.33 4.59 -9.16
C LEU A 77 -12.83 4.80 -9.43
N LEU A 78 -12.03 5.01 -8.38
CA LEU A 78 -10.57 5.17 -8.50
C LEU A 78 -9.91 3.96 -9.16
N LEU A 79 -10.29 2.74 -8.77
CA LEU A 79 -9.73 1.51 -9.34
C LEU A 79 -10.01 1.36 -10.85
N SER A 80 -11.00 2.10 -11.36
CA SER A 80 -11.46 2.03 -12.75
C SER A 80 -10.83 3.10 -13.65
N VAL A 81 -10.08 4.07 -13.10
CA VAL A 81 -9.49 5.19 -13.83
C VAL A 81 -8.58 4.72 -14.97
N ASP A 82 -8.64 5.42 -16.10
CA ASP A 82 -7.71 5.25 -17.20
C ASP A 82 -7.44 6.59 -17.91
N GLY A 83 -6.28 7.19 -17.61
CA GLY A 83 -5.77 8.42 -18.21
C GLY A 83 -6.32 9.74 -17.65
N ASN A 84 -7.38 9.73 -16.83
CA ASN A 84 -7.98 10.97 -16.32
C ASN A 84 -8.56 10.82 -14.90
N CYS A 85 -7.83 11.29 -13.89
CA CYS A 85 -8.28 11.28 -12.49
C CYS A 85 -9.52 12.15 -12.24
N SER A 86 -9.76 13.19 -13.06
CA SER A 86 -10.93 14.07 -12.92
C SER A 86 -12.25 13.42 -13.31
N THR A 87 -12.22 12.21 -13.87
CA THR A 87 -13.44 11.40 -14.09
C THR A 87 -14.04 10.88 -12.79
N VAL A 88 -13.26 10.85 -11.70
CA VAL A 88 -13.76 10.51 -10.36
C VAL A 88 -14.38 11.76 -9.75
N VAL A 89 -15.69 11.91 -9.91
CA VAL A 89 -16.47 12.97 -9.26
C VAL A 89 -16.81 12.52 -7.85
N LEU A 90 -16.44 13.34 -6.85
CA LEU A 90 -16.76 13.03 -5.46
C LEU A 90 -18.26 13.24 -5.19
N PRO A 91 -18.95 12.26 -4.59
CA PRO A 91 -20.31 12.46 -4.12
C PRO A 91 -20.38 13.57 -3.08
N ASP A 92 -21.52 14.26 -2.99
CA ASP A 92 -21.72 15.44 -2.12
C ASP A 92 -21.32 15.18 -0.66
N ALA A 93 -21.54 13.97 -0.15
CA ALA A 93 -21.18 13.58 1.21
C ALA A 93 -19.68 13.65 1.52
N LEU A 94 -18.82 13.62 0.49
CA LEU A 94 -17.36 13.76 0.60
C LEU A 94 -16.84 15.12 0.13
N GLN A 95 -17.66 15.93 -0.53
CA GLN A 95 -17.29 17.27 -0.96
C GLN A 95 -16.97 18.12 0.28
N GLY A 96 -15.80 18.77 0.26
CA GLY A 96 -15.27 19.53 1.40
C GLY A 96 -14.51 18.71 2.46
N LEU A 97 -14.46 17.38 2.33
CA LEU A 97 -13.61 16.52 3.16
C LEU A 97 -12.44 15.96 2.35
N TYR A 98 -12.75 15.47 1.15
CA TYR A 98 -11.81 14.76 0.29
C TYR A 98 -11.63 15.44 -1.06
N THR A 99 -10.53 15.12 -1.72
CA THR A 99 -10.31 15.45 -3.12
C THR A 99 -9.58 14.32 -3.83
N VAL A 100 -9.79 14.21 -5.13
CA VAL A 100 -9.01 13.36 -6.03
C VAL A 100 -8.10 14.27 -6.84
N ALA A 101 -6.78 14.10 -6.68
CA ALA A 101 -5.79 14.89 -7.38
C ALA A 101 -4.87 14.01 -8.22
N VAL A 102 -4.36 14.56 -9.31
CA VAL A 102 -3.26 13.96 -10.08
C VAL A 102 -1.95 14.27 -9.36
N PHE A 103 -1.13 13.26 -9.11
CA PHE A 103 0.26 13.42 -8.72
C PHE A 103 1.17 12.91 -9.85
N GLN A 104 2.09 13.77 -10.30
CA GLN A 104 3.04 13.47 -11.37
C GLN A 104 4.42 13.19 -10.76
N GLU A 105 5.02 12.05 -11.12
CA GLU A 105 6.39 11.66 -10.76
C GLU A 105 7.11 11.22 -12.05
N ASP A 106 7.94 12.11 -12.59
CA ASP A 106 8.63 11.89 -13.87
C ASP A 106 7.65 11.48 -14.99
N PHE A 107 7.78 10.25 -15.49
CA PHE A 107 6.92 9.67 -16.54
C PHE A 107 5.70 8.93 -16.00
N ASN A 108 5.58 8.77 -14.68
CA ASN A 108 4.45 8.13 -14.03
C ASN A 108 3.47 9.18 -13.49
N SER A 109 2.20 8.82 -13.45
CA SER A 109 1.21 9.62 -12.74
C SER A 109 0.23 8.74 -11.98
N TYR A 110 -0.34 9.32 -10.93
CA TYR A 110 -1.20 8.63 -9.98
C TYR A 110 -2.42 9.47 -9.67
N CYS A 111 -3.55 8.81 -9.43
CA CYS A 111 -4.70 9.46 -8.83
C CYS A 111 -4.65 9.25 -7.33
N VAL A 112 -4.71 10.36 -6.58
CA VAL A 112 -4.56 10.38 -5.13
C VAL A 112 -5.88 10.89 -4.53
N LEU A 113 -6.60 9.99 -3.84
CA LEU A 113 -7.70 10.36 -2.98
C LEU A 113 -7.16 10.68 -1.59
N VAL A 114 -7.30 11.94 -1.18
CA VAL A 114 -6.74 12.42 0.08
C VAL A 114 -7.72 13.33 0.79
N GLU A 115 -7.75 13.21 2.11
CA GLU A 115 -8.50 14.13 2.96
C GLU A 115 -7.79 15.48 2.96
N HIS A 116 -8.47 16.55 2.57
CA HIS A 116 -7.91 17.90 2.61
C HIS A 116 -8.41 18.70 3.82
N SER A 117 -9.47 18.23 4.48
CA SER A 117 -9.98 18.86 5.70
C SER A 117 -9.02 18.67 6.87
N LEU A 118 -8.78 19.76 7.60
CA LEU A 118 -7.89 19.77 8.75
C LEU A 118 -8.65 19.98 10.06
N GLY A 119 -8.29 19.19 11.07
CA GLY A 119 -8.67 19.39 12.46
C GLY A 119 -7.61 20.14 13.27
N CYS A 120 -7.78 20.14 14.59
CA CYS A 120 -6.83 20.75 15.52
C CYS A 120 -5.41 20.19 15.36
N GLY A 121 -4.41 21.08 15.36
CA GLY A 121 -3.00 20.70 15.27
C GLY A 121 -2.54 20.26 13.88
N PHE A 122 -3.23 20.71 12.82
CA PHE A 122 -2.92 20.38 11.42
C PHE A 122 -2.83 18.86 11.22
N LYS A 123 -3.87 18.16 11.68
CA LYS A 123 -4.09 16.73 11.46
C LYS A 123 -5.34 16.54 10.62
N TYR A 124 -5.48 15.38 10.00
CA TYR A 124 -6.72 15.02 9.33
C TYR A 124 -7.91 15.23 10.28
N TYR A 125 -8.97 15.84 9.77
CA TYR A 125 -10.18 16.10 10.54
C TYR A 125 -10.94 14.81 10.88
N LYS A 126 -11.02 13.89 9.92
CA LYS A 126 -11.68 12.57 10.02
C LYS A 126 -10.66 11.45 10.22
N GLY A 127 -9.56 11.50 9.47
CA GLY A 127 -8.48 10.51 9.51
C GLY A 127 -8.90 9.16 8.95
N TRP A 128 -9.71 9.11 7.88
CA TRP A 128 -10.12 7.85 7.25
C TRP A 128 -9.01 7.23 6.41
N GLY A 129 -8.10 8.06 5.90
CA GLY A 129 -6.93 7.63 5.14
C GLY A 129 -6.83 8.26 3.77
N PHE A 130 -5.90 7.73 2.99
CA PHE A 130 -5.71 8.10 1.59
C PHE A 130 -5.51 6.85 0.75
N MET A 131 -5.83 6.97 -0.54
CA MET A 131 -5.66 5.92 -1.53
C MET A 131 -4.92 6.46 -2.75
N VAL A 132 -4.03 5.65 -3.29
CA VAL A 132 -3.29 5.94 -4.51
C VAL A 132 -3.50 4.80 -5.51
N VAL A 133 -3.77 5.16 -6.76
CA VAL A 133 -3.84 4.23 -7.90
C VAL A 133 -3.01 4.80 -9.05
N PRO A 134 -2.42 3.98 -9.94
CA PRO A 134 -1.85 4.49 -11.18
C PRO A 134 -2.92 5.22 -11.99
N SER A 135 -2.56 6.30 -12.64
CA SER A 135 -3.50 7.09 -13.43
C SER A 135 -3.95 6.39 -14.72
N THR A 136 -3.21 5.37 -15.18
CA THR A 136 -3.48 4.63 -16.43
C THR A 136 -3.45 3.14 -16.16
N ARG A 137 -4.29 2.39 -16.88
CA ARG A 137 -4.31 0.92 -16.78
C ARG A 137 -3.02 0.28 -17.28
N SER A 138 -2.36 0.90 -18.25
CA SER A 138 -1.06 0.44 -18.78
C SER A 138 0.06 0.45 -17.74
N ALA A 139 -0.03 1.28 -16.70
CA ALA A 139 0.95 1.32 -15.61
C ALA A 139 0.76 0.17 -14.60
N ILE A 140 -0.38 -0.52 -14.63
CA ILE A 140 -0.65 -1.68 -13.78
C ILE A 140 0.00 -2.89 -14.43
N SER A 141 0.90 -3.53 -13.68
CA SER A 141 1.61 -4.75 -14.09
C SER A 141 1.12 -5.96 -13.31
N ARG A 142 0.52 -5.77 -12.13
CA ARG A 142 0.04 -6.83 -11.24
C ARG A 142 -1.21 -6.36 -10.50
N SER A 143 -2.17 -7.24 -10.29
CA SER A 143 -3.37 -6.97 -9.47
C SER A 143 -3.06 -7.09 -7.97
N ILE A 144 -1.96 -6.48 -7.55
CA ILE A 144 -1.57 -6.40 -6.14
C ILE A 144 -2.22 -5.14 -5.54
N HIS A 145 -2.81 -5.29 -4.36
CA HIS A 145 -3.34 -4.19 -3.56
C HIS A 145 -2.53 -4.13 -2.26
N LEU A 146 -1.76 -3.05 -2.09
CA LEU A 146 -0.93 -2.84 -0.91
C LEU A 146 -1.65 -1.99 0.10
N SER A 147 -1.46 -2.29 1.38
CA SER A 147 -2.03 -1.48 2.46
C SER A 147 -1.14 -1.37 3.69
N ALA A 148 -1.18 -0.20 4.33
CA ALA A 148 -0.50 0.10 5.59
C ALA A 148 -1.53 0.59 6.63
N PRO A 149 -2.03 -0.30 7.51
CA PRO A 149 -3.12 0.02 8.42
C PRO A 149 -2.67 0.80 9.66
N HIS A 150 -1.37 0.79 9.99
CA HIS A 150 -0.84 1.33 11.24
C HIS A 150 0.21 2.44 10.99
N PRO A 151 -0.15 3.53 10.28
CA PRO A 151 0.75 4.67 10.07
C PRO A 151 1.28 5.21 11.40
N LYS A 152 2.53 5.72 11.43
CA LYS A 152 3.29 6.17 12.62
C LYS A 152 3.46 5.20 13.79
N TYR A 153 2.68 4.13 13.86
CA TYR A 153 2.80 3.10 14.89
C TYR A 153 3.73 1.99 14.40
N ASP A 154 3.54 1.55 13.16
CA ASP A 154 4.40 0.60 12.47
C ASP A 154 5.42 1.37 11.61
N LEU A 155 6.33 2.09 12.27
CA LEU A 155 7.28 3.02 11.63
C LEU A 155 7.93 2.48 10.35
N GLY A 156 7.86 3.24 9.25
CA GLY A 156 8.43 2.90 7.94
C GLY A 156 7.55 2.02 7.04
N THR A 157 6.41 1.51 7.53
CA THR A 157 5.51 0.69 6.69
C THR A 157 4.80 1.49 5.60
N VAL A 158 4.53 2.78 5.82
CA VAL A 158 3.86 3.65 4.85
C VAL A 158 4.77 3.87 3.63
N GLU A 159 6.01 4.29 3.87
CA GLU A 159 7.00 4.50 2.82
C GLU A 159 7.33 3.20 2.10
N GLN A 160 7.49 2.10 2.84
CA GLN A 160 7.71 0.79 2.24
C GLN A 160 6.54 0.39 1.33
N ALA A 161 5.29 0.51 1.79
CA ALA A 161 4.12 0.17 1.00
C ALA A 161 4.05 0.99 -0.30
N ALA A 162 4.40 2.28 -0.26
CA ALA A 162 4.48 3.12 -1.45
C ALA A 162 5.59 2.70 -2.42
N THR A 163 6.79 2.41 -1.92
CA THR A 163 7.87 1.92 -2.79
C THR A 163 7.54 0.58 -3.41
N LEU A 164 6.92 -0.34 -2.68
CA LEU A 164 6.48 -1.62 -3.22
C LEU A 164 5.35 -1.45 -4.23
N PHE A 165 4.43 -0.52 -3.98
CA PHE A 165 3.36 -0.20 -4.93
C PHE A 165 3.92 0.26 -6.27
N LYS A 166 4.85 1.21 -6.24
CA LYS A 166 5.54 1.72 -7.43
C LYS A 166 6.36 0.63 -8.13
N SER A 167 7.23 -0.04 -7.38
CA SER A 167 8.22 -0.98 -7.94
C SER A 167 7.64 -2.30 -8.44
N THR A 168 6.37 -2.60 -8.16
CA THR A 168 5.69 -3.82 -8.63
C THR A 168 4.64 -3.55 -9.72
N GLY A 169 4.33 -2.27 -9.98
CA GLY A 169 3.19 -1.89 -10.82
C GLY A 169 1.87 -2.39 -10.22
N ALA A 170 1.72 -2.25 -8.91
CA ALA A 170 0.53 -2.64 -8.17
C ALA A 170 -0.68 -1.77 -8.56
N HIS A 171 -1.88 -2.29 -8.32
CA HIS A 171 -3.14 -1.62 -8.68
C HIS A 171 -3.49 -0.51 -7.70
N SER A 172 -3.31 -0.73 -6.40
CA SER A 172 -3.63 0.30 -5.39
C SER A 172 -2.73 0.26 -4.17
N LEU A 173 -2.59 1.43 -3.54
CA LEU A 173 -2.06 1.62 -2.20
C LEU A 173 -3.14 2.25 -1.32
N LEU A 174 -3.41 1.65 -0.15
CA LEU A 174 -4.33 2.17 0.86
C LEU A 174 -3.62 2.38 2.19
N VAL A 175 -3.70 3.58 2.75
CA VAL A 175 -3.07 3.91 4.05
C VAL A 175 -4.12 4.51 4.97
N ALA A 176 -4.19 4.03 6.21
CA ALA A 176 -5.11 4.59 7.20
C ALA A 176 -4.74 6.06 7.54
N GLY A 177 -5.71 6.87 7.94
CA GLY A 177 -5.48 8.30 8.24
C GLY A 177 -5.26 8.59 9.72
N ARG A 178 -5.30 7.55 10.57
CA ARG A 178 -5.17 7.66 12.02
C ARG A 178 -4.41 6.47 12.57
N ILE A 179 -3.66 6.72 13.64
CA ILE A 179 -2.96 5.63 14.31
C ILE A 179 -3.97 4.77 15.08
N ARG A 180 -3.66 3.48 15.27
CA ARG A 180 -4.56 2.54 15.95
C ARG A 180 -4.98 2.96 17.36
N THR A 181 -4.19 3.79 18.03
CA THR A 181 -4.44 4.33 19.38
C THR A 181 -4.96 5.76 19.39
N ALA A 182 -5.51 6.27 18.28
CA ALA A 182 -6.08 7.61 18.23
C ALA A 182 -7.30 7.77 19.15
N PHE A 183 -8.07 6.70 19.39
CA PHE A 183 -9.10 6.64 20.41
C PHE A 183 -8.88 5.45 21.36
N LEU A 184 -8.64 5.72 22.65
CA LEU A 184 -8.27 4.70 23.64
C LEU A 184 -9.45 3.88 24.19
N GLN A 185 -10.51 3.70 23.41
CA GLN A 185 -11.62 2.81 23.73
C GLN A 185 -11.43 1.45 23.06
N SER A 186 -11.84 0.38 23.75
CA SER A 186 -11.82 -0.98 23.20
C SER A 186 -12.71 -1.09 21.98
N SER A 187 -12.22 -1.76 20.94
CA SER A 187 -13.04 -2.26 19.86
C SER A 187 -14.01 -3.32 20.39
N ASP A 188 -15.27 -3.21 20.00
CA ASP A 188 -16.30 -4.22 20.27
C ASP A 188 -16.21 -5.41 19.30
N CYS A 189 -15.35 -5.30 18.27
CA CYS A 189 -15.12 -6.34 17.27
C CYS A 189 -14.13 -7.39 17.81
N VAL A 190 -13.01 -7.64 17.13
CA VAL A 190 -12.07 -8.70 17.52
C VAL A 190 -11.56 -8.45 18.94
N VAL A 191 -11.92 -9.31 19.90
CA VAL A 191 -11.48 -9.19 21.30
C VAL A 191 -10.23 -10.05 21.52
N PRO A 192 -9.12 -9.50 22.05
CA PRO A 192 -7.92 -10.29 22.29
C PRO A 192 -8.13 -11.26 23.47
N SER A 193 -7.76 -12.52 23.27
CA SER A 193 -7.83 -13.59 24.27
C SER A 193 -6.76 -13.53 25.39
N GLY A 194 -6.11 -12.38 25.59
CA GLY A 194 -4.96 -12.25 26.50
C GLY A 194 -4.68 -10.80 26.89
N LYS A 195 -3.48 -10.53 27.44
CA LYS A 195 -3.06 -9.19 27.85
C LYS A 195 -2.85 -8.30 26.61
N GLY A 196 -3.83 -7.47 26.31
CA GLY A 196 -3.81 -6.53 25.20
C GLY A 196 -5.21 -6.00 24.92
N GLN A 197 -5.28 -4.94 24.14
CA GLN A 197 -6.53 -4.33 23.72
C GLN A 197 -6.40 -3.93 22.26
N TYR A 198 -7.41 -4.26 21.48
CA TYR A 198 -7.60 -3.64 20.18
C TYR A 198 -8.51 -2.44 20.37
N TYR A 199 -8.14 -1.33 19.75
CA TYR A 199 -8.82 -0.06 19.94
C TYR A 199 -9.85 0.17 18.85
N LYS A 200 -10.84 1.02 19.12
CA LYS A 200 -11.85 1.39 18.12
C LYS A 200 -11.24 1.99 16.85
N THR A 201 -10.07 2.62 16.94
CA THR A 201 -9.34 3.17 15.79
C THR A 201 -8.33 2.21 15.17
N ASP A 202 -8.31 0.93 15.54
CA ASP A 202 -7.41 -0.07 14.95
C ASP A 202 -7.98 -0.64 13.64
N PRO A 203 -7.43 -0.27 12.46
CA PRO A 203 -8.02 -0.63 11.17
C PRO A 203 -7.94 -2.12 10.85
N ALA A 204 -7.05 -2.87 11.51
CA ALA A 204 -6.93 -4.30 11.32
C ALA A 204 -7.91 -5.10 12.20
N HIS A 205 -8.47 -4.50 13.26
CA HIS A 205 -9.19 -5.21 14.31
C HIS A 205 -10.57 -4.61 14.65
N ASN A 206 -11.01 -3.59 13.93
CA ASN A 206 -12.36 -3.04 14.02
C ASN A 206 -13.00 -2.95 12.63
N ASN A 207 -14.15 -3.59 12.46
CA ASN A 207 -14.91 -3.60 11.20
C ASN A 207 -15.64 -2.28 10.90
N LEU A 208 -15.68 -1.35 11.84
CA LEU A 208 -16.28 -0.03 11.65
C LEU A 208 -15.27 1.00 11.11
N GLU A 209 -14.00 0.66 10.98
CA GLU A 209 -13.00 1.60 10.47
C GLU A 209 -13.16 1.82 8.95
N PRO A 210 -13.11 3.07 8.44
CA PRO A 210 -13.26 3.38 7.00
C PRO A 210 -12.20 2.73 6.10
N PHE A 211 -11.06 2.36 6.67
CA PHE A 211 -10.05 1.55 6.01
C PHE A 211 -10.56 0.14 5.67
N VAL A 212 -11.42 -0.43 6.52
CA VAL A 212 -12.12 -1.69 6.25
C VAL A 212 -13.09 -1.48 5.08
N ASP A 213 -13.91 -0.42 5.12
CA ASP A 213 -14.84 -0.10 4.02
C ASP A 213 -14.12 0.01 2.67
N ALA A 214 -12.99 0.72 2.61
CA ALA A 214 -12.17 0.84 1.41
C ALA A 214 -11.59 -0.52 0.97
N SER A 215 -11.11 -1.35 1.90
CA SER A 215 -10.60 -2.68 1.60
C SER A 215 -11.67 -3.62 1.06
N LEU A 216 -12.90 -3.53 1.58
CA LEU A 216 -14.05 -4.28 1.07
C LEU A 216 -14.43 -3.82 -0.35
N ALA A 217 -14.42 -2.51 -0.59
CA ALA A 217 -14.66 -1.93 -1.92
C ALA A 217 -13.62 -2.38 -2.94
N ILE A 218 -12.33 -2.39 -2.56
CA ILE A 218 -11.23 -2.90 -3.39
C ILE A 218 -11.45 -4.39 -3.72
N HIS A 219 -11.76 -5.21 -2.72
CA HIS A 219 -11.99 -6.64 -2.93
C HIS A 219 -13.22 -6.91 -3.81
N ALA A 220 -14.33 -6.20 -3.59
CA ALA A 220 -15.54 -6.34 -4.38
C ALA A 220 -15.29 -5.95 -5.85
N TRP A 221 -14.59 -4.83 -6.07
CA TRP A 221 -14.20 -4.39 -7.41
C TRP A 221 -13.32 -5.43 -8.10
N GLN A 222 -12.25 -5.90 -7.47
CA GLN A 222 -11.34 -6.90 -8.07
C GLN A 222 -12.08 -8.22 -8.36
N SER A 223 -12.98 -8.64 -7.47
CA SER A 223 -13.83 -9.82 -7.68
C SER A 223 -14.72 -9.69 -8.92
N ALA A 224 -15.26 -8.50 -9.18
CA ALA A 224 -16.06 -8.21 -10.37
C ALA A 224 -15.23 -8.05 -11.66
N HIS A 225 -13.91 -7.87 -11.55
CA HIS A 225 -13.00 -7.57 -12.68
C HIS A 225 -11.97 -8.68 -12.93
N GLY A 226 -12.40 -9.93 -12.83
CA GLY A 226 -11.56 -11.10 -13.14
C GLY A 226 -11.03 -11.85 -11.92
N GLY A 227 -11.44 -11.47 -10.71
CA GLY A 227 -11.07 -12.16 -9.48
C GLY A 227 -9.62 -11.92 -9.08
N CYS A 228 -9.10 -12.74 -8.17
CA CYS A 228 -7.72 -12.62 -7.68
C CYS A 228 -6.91 -13.89 -7.96
N PRO A 229 -6.42 -14.11 -9.20
CA PRO A 229 -5.59 -15.26 -9.51
C PRO A 229 -4.33 -15.27 -8.66
N SER A 230 -4.04 -16.41 -8.03
CA SER A 230 -2.86 -16.60 -7.15
C SER A 230 -1.55 -16.16 -7.81
N SER A 231 -1.39 -16.32 -9.12
CA SER A 231 -0.14 -15.97 -9.81
C SER A 231 0.08 -14.47 -9.99
N THR A 232 -0.96 -13.63 -10.05
CA THR A 232 -0.83 -12.19 -10.40
C THR A 232 -1.46 -11.24 -9.39
N CYS A 233 -2.21 -11.76 -8.41
CA CYS A 233 -3.01 -10.95 -7.48
C CYS A 233 -2.78 -11.33 -6.01
N ALA A 234 -2.78 -10.30 -5.15
CA ALA A 234 -2.88 -10.44 -3.70
C ALA A 234 -3.31 -9.12 -3.04
N TYR A 235 -4.01 -9.23 -1.92
CA TYR A 235 -4.24 -8.15 -0.96
C TYR A 235 -3.16 -8.23 0.12
N ILE A 236 -2.12 -7.40 -0.03
CA ILE A 236 -0.95 -7.40 0.83
C ILE A 236 -1.12 -6.32 1.90
N GLN A 237 -1.13 -6.72 3.16
CA GLN A 237 -1.18 -5.79 4.29
C GLN A 237 0.15 -5.82 5.04
N ILE A 238 0.83 -4.67 5.07
CA ILE A 238 2.16 -4.52 5.62
C ILE A 238 2.06 -3.98 7.04
N HIS A 239 2.53 -4.79 7.98
CA HIS A 239 2.65 -4.44 9.39
C HIS A 239 4.11 -4.38 9.82
N GLY A 240 4.32 -3.60 10.88
CA GLY A 240 5.57 -3.49 11.58
C GLY A 240 5.46 -4.10 12.97
N LYS A 241 6.48 -4.86 13.35
CA LYS A 241 6.74 -5.17 14.75
C LYS A 241 8.12 -4.68 15.16
N GLY A 242 8.41 -4.89 16.44
CA GLY A 242 9.73 -4.66 17.03
C GLY A 242 10.81 -5.59 16.46
N THR A 243 11.69 -6.09 17.31
CA THR A 243 13.00 -6.66 16.92
C THR A 243 12.99 -8.02 16.21
N ARG A 244 11.85 -8.55 15.74
CA ARG A 244 11.79 -9.89 15.10
C ARG A 244 10.96 -9.91 13.81
N LEU A 245 11.11 -10.99 13.05
CA LEU A 245 11.09 -11.12 11.57
C LEU A 245 9.72 -11.28 10.87
N ILE A 246 9.67 -11.20 9.54
CA ILE A 246 8.53 -11.37 8.59
C ILE A 246 7.69 -12.65 8.83
N ARG A 247 6.33 -12.56 8.96
CA ARG A 247 5.41 -13.71 9.21
C ARG A 247 3.98 -13.51 8.71
N ILE A 248 3.27 -14.60 8.35
CA ILE A 248 2.01 -14.51 7.58
C ILE A 248 0.94 -15.60 7.84
N VAL A 249 -0.28 -15.21 8.28
CA VAL A 249 -1.54 -15.99 8.48
C VAL A 249 -1.48 -17.04 9.66
N GLY A 250 -2.55 -17.76 10.05
CA GLY A 250 -2.75 -18.41 11.38
C GLY A 250 -1.84 -19.57 11.83
N ASN A 251 -1.84 -19.89 13.14
CA ASN A 251 -1.01 -20.96 13.74
C ASN A 251 -1.82 -22.12 14.39
N SER A 252 -3.08 -22.35 13.98
CA SER A 252 -3.80 -23.57 14.40
C SER A 252 -3.29 -24.78 13.61
N THR A 253 -3.47 -26.01 14.10
CA THR A 253 -3.11 -27.23 13.33
C THR A 253 -3.73 -27.22 11.93
N SER A 254 -5.01 -26.87 11.81
CA SER A 254 -5.69 -26.73 10.51
C SER A 254 -5.12 -25.60 9.64
N SER A 255 -4.57 -24.55 10.25
CA SER A 255 -3.88 -23.47 9.53
C SER A 255 -2.49 -23.91 9.09
N GLN A 256 -1.80 -24.76 9.86
CA GLN A 256 -0.47 -25.25 9.52
C GLN A 256 -0.48 -26.09 8.24
N GLU A 257 -1.48 -26.93 8.06
CA GLU A 257 -1.69 -27.72 6.82
C GLU A 257 -1.71 -26.83 5.56
N TRP A 258 -2.21 -25.60 5.67
CA TRP A 258 -2.28 -24.67 4.54
C TRP A 258 -0.87 -24.27 4.04
N TYR A 259 0.11 -24.15 4.94
CA TYR A 259 1.50 -23.82 4.58
C TYR A 259 2.33 -25.02 4.18
N THR A 260 2.01 -26.20 4.70
CA THR A 260 2.75 -27.44 4.42
C THR A 260 2.18 -28.22 3.24
N SER A 261 0.96 -27.92 2.80
CA SER A 261 0.35 -28.53 1.61
C SER A 261 1.20 -28.29 0.35
N PRO A 262 1.13 -29.15 -0.68
CA PRO A 262 1.84 -28.93 -1.94
C PRO A 262 1.24 -27.80 -2.78
N VAL A 263 0.08 -27.24 -2.42
CA VAL A 263 -0.59 -26.18 -3.17
C VAL A 263 0.31 -24.94 -3.24
N ASP A 264 0.39 -24.35 -4.43
CA ASP A 264 1.20 -23.18 -4.68
C ASP A 264 0.45 -21.88 -4.33
N HIS A 265 0.61 -21.47 -3.07
CA HIS A 265 0.05 -20.22 -2.56
C HIS A 265 1.04 -19.07 -2.73
N PRO A 266 0.57 -17.84 -2.99
CA PRO A 266 1.44 -16.67 -3.18
C PRO A 266 2.41 -16.48 -2.02
N ILE A 267 1.96 -16.87 -0.82
CA ILE A 267 2.76 -16.70 0.38
C ILE A 267 4.00 -17.59 0.45
N LYS A 268 3.92 -18.78 -0.13
CA LYS A 268 5.03 -19.73 -0.14
C LYS A 268 6.08 -19.25 -1.13
N ARG A 269 5.66 -18.78 -2.31
CA ARG A 269 6.53 -18.10 -3.28
C ARG A 269 7.18 -16.87 -2.67
N LEU A 270 6.40 -15.99 -2.03
CA LEU A 270 6.93 -14.79 -1.38
C LEU A 270 7.98 -15.12 -0.31
N LYS A 271 7.75 -16.14 0.53
CA LYS A 271 8.77 -16.59 1.48
C LYS A 271 10.06 -16.99 0.75
N THR A 272 9.97 -17.83 -0.28
CA THR A 272 11.14 -18.28 -1.05
C THR A 272 11.89 -17.09 -1.63
N GLU A 273 11.20 -16.18 -2.30
CA GLU A 273 11.84 -15.02 -2.95
C GLU A 273 12.47 -14.05 -1.94
N LEU A 274 11.86 -13.89 -0.76
CA LEU A 274 12.46 -13.10 0.31
C LEU A 274 13.68 -13.78 0.93
N GLN A 275 13.70 -15.11 1.03
CA GLN A 275 14.90 -15.84 1.49
C GLN A 275 16.04 -15.73 0.49
N LEU A 276 15.75 -15.72 -0.81
CA LEU A 276 16.73 -15.47 -1.86
C LEU A 276 17.25 -14.03 -1.83
N ALA A 277 16.35 -13.06 -1.69
CA ALA A 277 16.70 -11.64 -1.63
C ALA A 277 17.46 -11.27 -0.33
N PHE A 278 17.17 -11.98 0.77
CA PHE A 278 17.76 -11.72 2.08
C PHE A 278 18.21 -13.02 2.78
N PRO A 279 19.34 -13.64 2.36
CA PRO A 279 19.78 -14.93 2.90
C PRO A 279 20.05 -14.95 4.41
N MET A 280 20.35 -13.78 4.98
CA MET A 280 20.61 -13.62 6.42
C MET A 280 19.33 -13.38 7.23
N TRP A 281 18.17 -13.20 6.59
CA TRP A 281 16.90 -13.00 7.27
C TRP A 281 16.21 -14.33 7.51
N ASN A 282 15.68 -14.50 8.71
CA ASN A 282 14.78 -15.60 9.02
C ASN A 282 13.34 -15.26 8.61
N VAL A 283 13.04 -15.48 7.33
CA VAL A 283 11.68 -15.38 6.77
C VAL A 283 10.95 -16.69 7.04
N SER A 284 9.78 -16.63 7.66
CA SER A 284 9.06 -17.83 8.11
C SER A 284 7.56 -17.73 7.89
N LEU A 285 6.95 -18.89 7.65
CA LEU A 285 5.51 -19.08 7.73
C LEU A 285 5.13 -19.51 9.16
N PRO A 286 3.84 -19.48 9.52
CA PRO A 286 3.36 -19.93 10.81
C PRO A 286 3.65 -21.40 11.09
N SER A 287 3.69 -22.25 10.05
CA SER A 287 4.15 -23.64 10.17
C SER A 287 5.58 -23.75 10.70
N ASP A 288 6.40 -22.72 10.50
CA ASP A 288 7.83 -22.76 10.80
C ASP A 288 8.15 -22.00 12.09
N SER A 289 7.15 -21.50 12.84
CA SER A 289 7.42 -20.65 13.99
C SER A 289 6.31 -20.50 15.02
N PRO A 290 6.64 -20.43 16.34
CA PRO A 290 5.64 -20.31 17.40
C PRO A 290 5.04 -18.90 17.57
N CYS A 291 5.24 -17.97 16.63
CA CYS A 291 4.78 -16.60 16.80
C CYS A 291 3.25 -16.50 16.63
N ILE A 292 2.59 -15.82 17.56
CA ILE A 292 1.13 -15.69 17.59
C ILE A 292 0.59 -14.54 16.73
N LEU A 293 1.45 -13.63 16.26
CA LEU A 293 1.07 -12.49 15.41
C LEU A 293 0.79 -13.01 14.01
N THR A 294 -0.48 -13.28 13.76
CA THR A 294 -1.00 -13.90 12.55
C THR A 294 -2.25 -13.16 12.09
N ALA A 295 -2.61 -13.30 10.81
CA ALA A 295 -3.81 -12.67 10.24
C ALA A 295 -5.14 -13.18 10.81
N THR A 296 -5.14 -14.15 11.74
CA THR A 296 -6.39 -14.77 12.25
C THR A 296 -7.32 -13.81 12.97
N LYS A 297 -6.79 -12.68 13.42
CA LYS A 297 -7.52 -11.59 14.08
C LYS A 297 -7.75 -10.38 13.16
N ASN A 298 -7.25 -10.43 11.93
CA ASN A 298 -7.40 -9.36 10.96
C ASN A 298 -8.80 -9.42 10.34
N VAL A 299 -9.59 -8.34 10.46
CA VAL A 299 -10.97 -8.27 9.95
C VAL A 299 -11.02 -8.48 8.43
N ILE A 300 -10.15 -7.79 7.68
CA ILE A 300 -10.07 -7.93 6.22
C ILE A 300 -9.53 -9.30 5.84
N GLY A 301 -8.50 -9.77 6.55
CA GLY A 301 -7.97 -11.12 6.35
C GLY A 301 -9.02 -12.21 6.55
N ARG A 302 -9.95 -12.05 7.49
CA ARG A 302 -11.09 -12.96 7.69
C ARG A 302 -12.05 -12.90 6.52
N TYR A 303 -12.45 -11.69 6.11
CA TYR A 303 -13.38 -11.49 5.00
C TYR A 303 -12.88 -12.09 3.68
N VAL A 304 -11.66 -11.74 3.28
CA VAL A 304 -11.03 -12.24 2.03
C VAL A 304 -10.88 -13.77 2.04
N ASN A 305 -10.72 -14.38 3.23
CA ASN A 305 -10.66 -15.84 3.37
C ASN A 305 -12.04 -16.48 3.64
N GLY A 306 -13.12 -15.83 3.19
CA GLY A 306 -14.46 -16.41 3.09
C GLY A 306 -15.31 -16.34 4.36
N VAL A 307 -14.93 -15.54 5.37
CA VAL A 307 -15.81 -15.28 6.52
C VAL A 307 -16.85 -14.22 6.13
N PRO A 308 -18.17 -14.48 6.28
CA PRO A 308 -19.21 -13.49 6.02
C PRO A 308 -18.99 -12.20 6.83
N LEU A 309 -19.33 -11.04 6.25
CA LEU A 309 -19.14 -9.75 6.90
C LEU A 309 -19.85 -9.64 8.27
N SER A 310 -20.98 -10.32 8.47
CA SER A 310 -21.68 -10.38 9.76
C SER A 310 -20.86 -11.07 10.86
N ASP A 311 -19.91 -11.92 10.48
CA ASP A 311 -19.21 -12.84 11.37
C ASP A 311 -17.72 -12.49 11.52
N VAL A 312 -17.19 -11.51 10.77
CA VAL A 312 -15.75 -11.17 10.76
C VAL A 312 -15.20 -10.75 12.12
N CYS A 313 -16.04 -10.32 13.06
CA CYS A 313 -15.61 -9.96 14.41
C CYS A 313 -15.40 -11.19 15.31
N THR A 314 -16.20 -12.24 15.13
CA THR A 314 -16.24 -13.40 16.05
C THR A 314 -15.63 -14.65 15.46
N THR A 315 -15.56 -14.75 14.13
CA THR A 315 -15.19 -15.98 13.42
C THR A 315 -13.84 -15.82 12.73
N SER A 316 -12.88 -16.64 13.13
CA SER A 316 -11.61 -16.78 12.40
C SER A 316 -11.83 -17.53 11.07
N ALA A 317 -11.10 -17.14 10.03
CA ALA A 317 -11.09 -17.87 8.76
C ALA A 317 -10.56 -19.30 8.95
N ARG A 318 -11.08 -20.24 8.16
CA ARG A 318 -10.64 -21.65 8.15
C ARG A 318 -9.74 -21.87 6.93
N SER A 319 -8.76 -22.76 7.05
CA SER A 319 -7.86 -23.09 5.94
C SER A 319 -8.60 -23.54 4.68
N ARG A 320 -9.69 -24.33 4.85
CA ARG A 320 -10.54 -24.80 3.74
C ARG A 320 -11.30 -23.70 2.98
N SER A 321 -11.48 -22.52 3.56
CA SER A 321 -12.14 -21.37 2.89
C SER A 321 -11.12 -20.34 2.40
N ALA A 322 -9.86 -20.45 2.82
CA ALA A 322 -8.80 -19.54 2.43
C ALA A 322 -8.27 -19.87 1.03
N LYS A 323 -8.38 -18.90 0.12
CA LYS A 323 -7.85 -19.00 -1.25
C LYS A 323 -6.38 -18.55 -1.36
N GLY A 324 -5.86 -17.90 -0.31
CA GLY A 324 -4.51 -17.32 -0.30
C GLY A 324 -4.42 -15.93 -0.90
N GLU A 325 -5.55 -15.27 -1.12
CA GLU A 325 -5.63 -13.93 -1.69
C GLU A 325 -5.13 -12.86 -0.69
N PHE A 326 -5.25 -13.08 0.62
CA PHE A 326 -4.77 -12.16 1.65
C PHE A 326 -3.38 -12.53 2.17
N VAL A 327 -2.45 -11.58 2.09
CA VAL A 327 -1.06 -11.71 2.52
C VAL A 327 -0.77 -10.70 3.63
N HIS A 328 -0.73 -11.18 4.87
CA HIS A 328 -0.43 -10.38 6.06
C HIS A 328 1.07 -10.41 6.37
N ILE A 329 1.78 -9.28 6.38
CA ILE A 329 3.24 -9.26 6.59
C ILE A 329 3.59 -8.61 7.92
N GLU A 330 4.08 -9.38 8.89
CA GLU A 330 4.61 -8.85 10.17
C GLU A 330 6.14 -8.78 10.17
N GLN A 331 6.76 -7.61 10.02
CA GLN A 331 8.23 -7.54 9.81
C GLN A 331 9.02 -6.80 10.91
N ALA A 332 10.34 -7.01 10.93
CA ALA A 332 11.27 -6.27 11.80
C ALA A 332 11.61 -4.89 11.24
N SER A 333 12.12 -3.98 12.07
CA SER A 333 12.56 -2.64 11.63
C SER A 333 13.59 -2.67 10.49
N VAL A 334 14.57 -3.58 10.54
CA VAL A 334 15.57 -3.76 9.47
C VAL A 334 14.92 -4.00 8.10
N SER A 335 13.77 -4.67 8.07
CA SER A 335 13.06 -5.00 6.84
C SER A 335 12.32 -3.79 6.23
N ARG A 336 12.00 -2.80 7.06
CA ARG A 336 11.34 -1.54 6.69
C ARG A 336 12.32 -0.42 6.38
N ASN A 337 13.62 -0.69 6.41
CA ASN A 337 14.61 0.31 6.06
C ASN A 337 14.66 0.50 4.54
N ALA A 338 14.81 1.75 4.09
CA ALA A 338 14.84 2.10 2.66
C ALA A 338 15.87 1.29 1.86
N GLY A 339 17.02 0.96 2.44
CA GLY A 339 18.04 0.12 1.80
C GLY A 339 17.62 -1.33 1.49
N SER A 340 16.45 -1.77 1.98
CA SER A 340 15.87 -3.08 1.69
C SER A 340 14.76 -3.04 0.64
N TYR A 341 14.29 -1.86 0.22
CA TYR A 341 13.10 -1.74 -0.61
C TYR A 341 13.27 -2.34 -2.01
N ASP A 342 14.43 -2.16 -2.64
CA ASP A 342 14.69 -2.72 -3.98
C ASP A 342 14.64 -4.25 -3.99
N ALA A 343 15.22 -4.87 -2.96
CA ALA A 343 15.23 -6.32 -2.80
C ALA A 343 13.82 -6.86 -2.47
N TRP A 344 13.05 -6.14 -1.66
CA TRP A 344 11.62 -6.44 -1.45
C TRP A 344 10.80 -6.33 -2.74
N GLY A 345 10.97 -5.24 -3.49
CA GLY A 345 10.27 -5.03 -4.76
C GLY A 345 10.58 -6.14 -5.76
N ARG A 346 11.86 -6.56 -5.84
CA ARG A 346 12.27 -7.73 -6.63
C ARG A 346 11.57 -9.00 -6.18
N ALA A 347 11.58 -9.30 -4.87
CA ALA A 347 10.93 -10.50 -4.35
C ALA A 347 9.43 -10.55 -4.70
N LEU A 348 8.73 -9.41 -4.63
CA LEU A 348 7.33 -9.34 -5.07
C LEU A 348 7.17 -9.53 -6.58
N ARG A 349 8.06 -8.96 -7.40
CA ARG A 349 8.00 -9.14 -8.85
C ARG A 349 8.23 -10.59 -9.28
N GLU A 350 9.12 -11.32 -8.60
CA GLU A 350 9.33 -12.75 -8.86
C GLU A 350 8.21 -13.63 -8.28
N THR A 351 7.54 -13.17 -7.21
CA THR A 351 6.40 -13.90 -6.60
C THR A 351 5.16 -13.87 -7.48
N PHE A 352 4.93 -12.73 -8.14
CA PHE A 352 3.72 -12.43 -8.89
C PHE A 352 4.05 -12.15 -10.35
N GLU A 353 3.48 -12.94 -11.25
CA GLU A 353 3.65 -12.82 -12.69
C GLU A 353 3.19 -11.45 -13.19
N THR A 354 3.84 -10.97 -14.25
CA THR A 354 3.46 -9.71 -14.89
C THR A 354 2.23 -9.92 -15.78
N SER A 355 1.16 -9.17 -15.53
CA SER A 355 0.01 -9.04 -16.40
C SER A 355 0.10 -7.75 -17.22
N CYS A 356 0.16 -7.87 -18.54
CA CYS A 356 0.21 -6.75 -19.48
C CYS A 356 -1.17 -6.50 -20.10
N VAL A 357 -1.53 -5.23 -20.30
CA VAL A 357 -2.67 -4.88 -21.16
C VAL A 357 -2.38 -5.36 -22.59
N LYS A 358 -3.41 -5.77 -23.33
CA LYS A 358 -3.28 -6.25 -24.72
C LYS A 358 -2.48 -5.25 -25.56
N GLY A 359 -1.39 -5.73 -26.18
CA GLY A 359 -0.47 -4.92 -26.99
C GLY A 359 0.77 -4.41 -26.24
N MET A 360 0.87 -4.66 -24.94
CA MET A 360 2.07 -4.41 -24.13
C MET A 360 2.87 -5.69 -23.91
N GLN A 361 4.17 -5.55 -23.67
CA GLN A 361 5.06 -6.65 -23.29
C GLN A 361 5.73 -6.32 -21.97
N ALA A 362 6.05 -7.36 -21.19
CA ALA A 362 6.82 -7.21 -19.97
C ALA A 362 8.27 -6.82 -20.33
N ASP A 363 8.78 -5.76 -19.71
CA ASP A 363 10.20 -5.44 -19.77
C ASP A 363 11.03 -6.57 -19.14
N PRO A 364 12.03 -7.13 -19.84
CA PRO A 364 12.78 -8.28 -19.33
C PRO A 364 13.66 -7.97 -18.11
N LYS A 365 13.96 -6.70 -17.84
CA LYS A 365 14.77 -6.25 -16.69
C LYS A 365 13.90 -5.82 -15.52
N THR A 366 12.86 -5.03 -15.78
CA THR A 366 12.03 -4.46 -14.72
C THR A 366 10.79 -5.30 -14.41
N GLN A 367 10.41 -6.22 -15.30
CA GLN A 367 9.14 -6.97 -15.25
C GLN A 367 7.93 -6.05 -15.04
N MET A 368 7.95 -4.89 -15.69
CA MET A 368 6.83 -3.96 -15.78
C MET A 368 6.26 -3.96 -17.19
N SER A 369 4.97 -3.69 -17.32
CA SER A 369 4.30 -3.55 -18.61
C SER A 369 4.85 -2.34 -19.37
N LEU A 370 5.40 -2.54 -20.56
CA LEU A 370 5.81 -1.47 -21.49
C LEU A 370 5.06 -1.60 -22.82
N ILE A 371 4.82 -0.45 -23.46
CA ILE A 371 4.31 -0.43 -24.84
C ILE A 371 5.34 -1.14 -25.72
N ALA A 372 4.90 -2.18 -26.44
CA ALA A 372 5.76 -2.84 -27.41
C ALA A 372 6.02 -1.86 -28.55
N VAL A 373 7.15 -1.15 -28.49
CA VAL A 373 7.64 -0.39 -29.64
C VAL A 373 8.21 -1.43 -30.60
N THR A 374 7.34 -1.99 -31.44
CA THR A 374 7.81 -2.56 -32.71
C THR A 374 8.38 -1.42 -33.51
N ILE A 375 9.68 -1.14 -33.34
CA ILE A 375 10.43 -0.40 -34.34
C ILE A 375 10.38 -1.31 -35.57
N PRO A 376 9.68 -0.93 -36.65
CA PRO A 376 9.83 -1.66 -37.88
C PRO A 376 11.31 -1.57 -38.23
N VAL A 377 12.01 -2.70 -38.12
CA VAL A 377 13.37 -2.82 -38.66
C VAL A 377 13.20 -2.73 -40.16
N PHE A 378 13.21 -1.52 -40.70
CA PHE A 378 13.47 -1.29 -42.11
C PHE A 378 14.92 -1.70 -42.35
N LEU A 379 15.12 -2.99 -42.63
CA LEU A 379 16.30 -3.48 -43.34
C LEU A 379 16.26 -2.86 -44.73
N SER A 380 16.75 -1.62 -44.83
CA SER A 380 17.13 -1.00 -46.07
C SER A 380 18.34 -1.78 -46.60
N ALA A 381 18.08 -2.80 -47.41
CA ALA A 381 19.09 -3.43 -48.25
C ALA A 381 19.56 -2.42 -49.31
N TYR A 382 20.51 -1.55 -48.95
CA TYR A 382 21.38 -0.92 -49.94
C TYR A 382 22.47 -1.93 -50.30
N PRO A 383 22.56 -2.40 -51.56
CA PRO A 383 23.71 -3.18 -51.99
C PRO A 383 24.93 -2.25 -52.05
N VAL A 384 25.89 -2.47 -51.16
CA VAL A 384 27.24 -1.93 -51.32
C VAL A 384 27.96 -2.81 -52.34
N THR A 385 27.94 -2.38 -53.60
CA THR A 385 28.83 -2.91 -54.63
C THR A 385 30.23 -2.31 -54.40
N CYS A 386 31.13 -3.09 -53.80
CA CYS A 386 32.56 -2.84 -53.90
C CYS A 386 33.08 -3.44 -55.21
N SER A 387 33.30 -2.59 -56.21
CA SER A 387 34.07 -2.93 -57.42
C SER A 387 35.56 -2.74 -57.11
N ILE A 388 36.31 -3.84 -57.20
CA ILE A 388 37.78 -3.86 -57.28
C ILE A 388 38.13 -3.69 -58.76
N SER A 389 38.90 -2.64 -59.07
CA SER A 389 39.55 -2.47 -60.37
C SER A 389 40.97 -3.03 -60.31
N VAL A 390 41.36 -3.70 -61.38
CA VAL A 390 42.66 -4.35 -61.64
C VAL A 390 43.82 -3.35 -61.60
#